data_AF-R2R894-F1
#
_entry.id   AF-R2R894-F1
#
_cell.length_a   1.000
_cell.length_b   1.000
_cell.length_c   1.000
_cell.angle_alpha   90.00
_cell.angle_beta   90.00
_cell.angle_gamma   90.00
#
_symmetry.space_group_name_H-M   'P 1'
#
loop_
_entity.id
_entity.type
_entity.pdbx_description
1 polymer ?
#
loop_
_entity_poly.entity_id
_entity_poly.type
_entity_poly.pdbx_seq_one_letter_code
_entity_poly.pdbx_strand_id
1 'polypeptide(L)'
;MFVAGIIEKAQVDSVPLLFAVLGLVVLVISAQEYTGGIGYRGLAFICYGKRIWQFSNRLFGGILMGTSLLLYLIFRLSEISASNKVLMATISCFLCALICDIVTLIYKKEENSKQG
;
A
#
# COMPACT_ATOMS: atom_id res chain seq x y z
N MET A 1 3.45 -0.64 34.19
CA MET A 1 2.39 -0.31 33.21
C MET A 1 2.67 0.98 32.42
N PHE A 2 3.21 2.05 33.01
CA PHE A 2 3.46 3.31 32.28
C PHE A 2 4.50 3.18 31.15
N VAL A 3 5.62 2.49 31.42
CA VAL A 3 6.69 2.27 30.42
C VAL A 3 6.22 1.38 29.26
N ALA A 4 5.45 0.32 29.54
CA ALA A 4 4.90 -0.54 28.50
C ALA A 4 3.94 0.21 27.57
N GLY A 5 3.07 1.08 28.12
CA GLY A 5 2.16 1.90 27.31
C GLY A 5 2.86 3.00 26.49
N ILE A 6 4.00 3.51 26.94
CA ILE A 6 4.84 4.44 26.17
C ILE A 6 5.52 3.71 25.00
N ILE A 7 6.05 2.50 25.24
CA ILE A 7 6.68 1.67 24.21
C ILE A 7 5.65 1.26 23.15
N GLU A 8 4.46 0.82 23.54
CA GLU A 8 3.37 0.52 22.60
C GLU A 8 2.97 1.75 21.77
N LYS A 9 2.79 2.91 22.41
CA LYS A 9 2.49 4.16 21.67
C LYS A 9 3.58 4.52 20.67
N ALA A 10 4.85 4.46 21.09
CA ALA A 10 5.99 4.77 20.23
C ALA A 10 6.11 3.83 19.02
N GLN A 11 5.79 2.53 19.21
CA GLN A 11 5.73 1.57 18.12
C GLN A 11 4.59 1.87 17.15
N VAL A 12 3.40 2.23 17.65
CA VAL A 12 2.25 2.56 16.80
C VAL A 12 2.49 3.85 15.99
N ASP A 13 3.21 4.82 16.55
CA ASP A 13 3.61 6.04 15.83
C ASP A 13 4.57 5.78 14.67
N SER A 14 5.24 4.62 14.67
CA SER A 14 6.15 4.20 13.60
C SER A 14 5.44 3.47 12.44
N VAL A 15 4.15 3.11 12.59
CA VAL A 15 3.38 2.38 11.57
C VAL A 15 3.28 3.15 10.23
N PRO A 16 3.02 4.47 10.21
CA PRO A 16 3.03 5.22 8.97
C PRO A 16 4.40 5.16 8.25
N LEU A 17 5.50 5.21 8.99
CA LEU A 17 6.84 5.08 8.40
C LEU A 17 7.03 3.70 7.75
N LEU A 18 6.56 2.64 8.40
CA LEU A 18 6.58 1.28 7.85
C LEU A 18 5.81 1.21 6.52
N PHE A 19 4.61 1.80 6.47
CA PHE A 19 3.81 1.86 5.24
C PHE A 19 4.50 2.65 4.13
N ALA A 20 5.17 3.75 4.46
CA ALA A 20 5.94 4.53 3.50
C ALA A 20 7.08 3.70 2.90
N VAL A 21 7.85 2.99 3.74
CA VAL A 21 8.95 2.12 3.29
C VAL A 21 8.42 0.97 2.42
N LEU A 22 7.34 0.31 2.84
CA LEU A 22 6.71 -0.75 2.04
C LEU A 22 6.21 -0.21 0.69
N GLY A 23 5.53 0.93 0.67
CA GLY A 23 5.07 1.57 -0.55
C GLY A 23 6.24 1.91 -1.50
N LEU A 24 7.34 2.43 -0.96
CA LEU A 24 8.56 2.71 -1.73
C LEU A 24 9.18 1.44 -2.31
N VAL A 25 9.30 0.37 -1.51
CA VAL A 25 9.83 -0.92 -1.96
C VAL A 25 8.99 -1.47 -3.11
N VAL A 26 7.65 -1.42 -2.99
CA VAL A 26 6.74 -1.85 -4.05
C VAL A 26 6.93 -1.00 -5.31
N LEU A 27 7.06 0.32 -5.17
CA LEU A 27 7.34 1.22 -6.30
C LEU A 27 8.66 0.87 -6.99
N VAL A 28 9.75 0.69 -6.24
CA VAL A 28 11.07 0.34 -6.78
C VAL A 28 11.01 -0.99 -7.53
N ILE A 29 10.41 -2.03 -6.93
CA ILE A 29 10.27 -3.35 -7.56
C ILE A 29 9.43 -3.25 -8.85
N SER A 30 8.37 -2.44 -8.85
CA SER A 30 7.51 -2.25 -10.02
C SER A 30 8.13 -1.38 -11.13
N ALA A 31 9.17 -0.60 -10.81
CA ALA A 31 9.90 0.25 -11.74
C ALA A 31 10.97 -0.52 -12.51
N GLN A 32 11.53 -1.59 -11.92
CA GLN A 32 12.57 -2.38 -12.55
C GLN A 32 12.05 -3.16 -13.77
N GLU A 33 12.88 -3.22 -14.82
CA GLU A 33 12.66 -4.15 -15.91
C GLU A 33 12.79 -5.58 -15.39
N TYR A 34 11.82 -6.43 -15.74
CA TYR A 34 11.76 -7.80 -15.25
C TYR A 34 13.00 -8.60 -15.66
N THR A 35 13.92 -8.82 -14.72
CA THR A 35 15.12 -9.65 -14.88
C THR A 35 14.96 -11.06 -14.31
N GLY A 36 13.75 -11.43 -13.87
CA GLY A 36 13.42 -12.80 -13.44
C GLY A 36 13.81 -13.16 -11.99
N GLY A 37 14.37 -12.23 -11.20
CA GLY A 37 15.05 -12.60 -9.95
C GLY A 37 14.32 -12.39 -8.60
N ILE A 38 13.52 -11.33 -8.39
CA ILE A 38 13.21 -10.90 -6.99
C ILE A 38 11.76 -10.42 -6.78
N GLY A 39 10.80 -10.87 -7.60
CA GLY A 39 9.40 -10.42 -7.51
C GLY A 39 8.40 -11.55 -7.27
N TYR A 40 7.62 -11.48 -6.18
CA TYR A 40 6.44 -12.32 -5.98
C TYR A 40 5.49 -12.20 -7.18
N ARG A 41 5.31 -13.30 -7.91
CA ARG A 41 4.45 -13.45 -9.11
C ARG A 41 2.98 -13.61 -8.71
N GLY A 42 2.47 -12.69 -7.89
CA GLY A 42 1.11 -12.77 -7.34
C GLY A 42 0.02 -12.95 -8.40
N LEU A 43 -1.21 -13.21 -7.97
CA LEU A 43 -2.36 -13.53 -8.83
C LEU A 43 -2.50 -12.60 -10.06
N ALA A 44 -2.27 -11.30 -9.91
CA ALA A 44 -2.32 -10.35 -11.02
C ALA A 44 -1.31 -10.66 -12.15
N PHE A 45 -0.12 -11.16 -11.83
CA PHE A 45 0.88 -11.57 -12.82
C PHE A 45 0.41 -12.81 -13.58
N ILE A 46 -0.15 -13.79 -12.87
CA ILE A 46 -0.62 -15.06 -13.46
C ILE A 46 -1.87 -14.82 -14.31
N CYS A 47 -2.82 -14.03 -13.82
CA CYS A 47 -4.11 -13.83 -14.48
C CYS A 47 -4.05 -12.79 -15.61
N TYR A 48 -3.21 -11.76 -15.49
CA TYR A 48 -3.25 -10.59 -16.37
C TYR A 48 -1.90 -10.21 -16.99
N GLY A 49 -0.83 -10.90 -16.63
CA GLY A 49 0.50 -10.68 -17.18
C GLY A 49 1.25 -9.49 -16.57
N LYS A 50 2.51 -9.34 -17.01
CA LYS A 50 3.51 -8.41 -16.44
C LYS A 50 3.05 -6.96 -16.41
N ARG A 51 2.43 -6.47 -17.49
CA ARG A 51 2.08 -5.04 -17.63
C ARG A 51 1.05 -4.61 -16.58
N ILE A 52 0.02 -5.44 -16.37
CA ILE A 52 -1.05 -5.16 -15.41
C ILE A 52 -0.55 -5.34 -13.98
N TRP A 53 0.30 -6.34 -13.73
CA TRP A 53 0.98 -6.50 -12.45
C TRP A 53 1.84 -5.28 -12.09
N GLN A 54 2.64 -4.76 -13.03
CA GLN A 54 3.46 -3.56 -12.81
C GLN A 54 2.58 -2.32 -12.53
N PHE A 55 1.50 -2.15 -13.29
CA PHE A 55 0.55 -1.06 -13.07
C PHE A 55 -0.09 -1.13 -11.67
N SER A 56 -0.65 -2.29 -11.32
CA SER A 56 -1.29 -2.53 -10.02
C SER A 56 -0.33 -2.26 -8.86
N ASN A 57 0.91 -2.76 -8.93
CA ASN A 57 1.91 -2.47 -7.89
C ASN A 57 2.31 -1.00 -7.81
N ARG A 58 2.47 -0.31 -8.95
CA ARG A 58 2.75 1.14 -8.94
C ARG A 58 1.62 1.90 -8.28
N LEU A 59 0.38 1.54 -8.60
CA LEU A 59 -0.80 2.15 -8.04
C LEU A 59 -0.88 1.90 -6.53
N PHE A 60 -0.75 0.65 -6.10
CA PHE A 60 -0.76 0.29 -4.68
C PHE A 60 0.35 1.00 -3.91
N GLY A 61 1.60 0.95 -4.40
CA GLY A 61 2.74 1.58 -3.75
C GLY A 61 2.59 3.10 -3.64
N GLY A 62 2.06 3.75 -4.68
CA GLY A 62 1.78 5.18 -4.69
C GLY A 62 0.66 5.58 -3.71
N ILE A 63 -0.46 4.86 -3.71
CA ILE A 63 -1.56 5.09 -2.77
C ILE A 63 -1.08 4.86 -1.34
N LEU A 64 -0.40 3.73 -1.09
CA LEU A 64 0.11 3.39 0.25
C LEU A 64 1.09 4.46 0.76
N MET A 65 2.00 4.95 -0.08
CA MET A 65 2.87 6.08 0.28
C MET A 65 2.09 7.34 0.60
N GLY A 66 1.13 7.75 -0.25
CA GLY A 66 0.31 8.94 0.00
C GLY A 66 -0.50 8.83 1.28
N THR A 67 -1.13 7.68 1.51
CA THR A 67 -1.89 7.41 2.74
C THR A 67 -0.98 7.34 3.97
N SER A 68 0.24 6.83 3.83
CA SER A 68 1.21 6.81 4.92
C SER A 68 1.60 8.21 5.38
N LEU A 69 1.81 9.14 4.44
CA LEU A 69 2.10 10.55 4.76
C LEU A 69 0.91 11.20 5.48
N LEU A 70 -0.32 10.94 5.02
CA LEU A 70 -1.53 11.44 5.66
C LEU A 70 -1.67 10.90 7.10
N LEU A 71 -1.49 9.60 7.29
CA LEU A 71 -1.52 8.99 8.62
C LEU A 71 -0.44 9.54 9.53
N TYR A 72 0.77 9.74 9.01
CA TYR A 72 1.87 10.35 9.76
C TYR A 72 1.49 11.75 10.28
N LEU A 73 0.96 12.61 9.40
CA LEU A 73 0.51 13.95 9.78
C LEU A 73 -0.62 13.88 10.81
N ILE A 74 -1.62 13.01 10.60
CA ILE A 74 -2.74 12.85 11.54
C ILE A 74 -2.25 12.38 12.91
N PHE A 75 -1.34 11.40 12.97
CA PHE A 75 -0.85 10.86 14.25
C PHE A 75 0.04 11.85 15.00
N ARG A 76 0.72 12.75 14.29
CA ARG A 76 1.56 13.82 14.84
C ARG A 76 0.76 15.04 15.31
N LEU A 77 -0.30 15.40 14.59
CA LEU A 77 -1.08 16.62 14.83
C LEU A 77 -2.26 16.40 15.77
N SER A 78 -2.71 15.15 15.94
CA SER A 78 -3.88 14.81 16.75
C SER A 78 -3.50 13.90 17.92
N GLU A 79 -4.04 14.19 19.11
CA GLU A 79 -3.93 13.32 20.29
C GLU A 79 -4.88 12.11 20.17
N ILE A 80 -4.54 11.16 19.29
CA ILE A 80 -5.30 9.94 19.07
C ILE A 80 -4.75 8.80 19.94
N SER A 81 -5.64 7.98 20.51
CA SER A 81 -5.26 6.79 21.27
C SER A 81 -4.57 5.74 20.38
N ALA A 82 -3.70 4.91 20.97
CA ALA A 82 -2.97 3.87 20.24
C ALA A 82 -3.90 2.87 19.53
N SER A 83 -5.00 2.46 20.16
CA SER A 83 -5.99 1.56 19.57
C SER A 83 -6.62 2.14 18.29
N ASN A 84 -6.95 3.43 18.32
CA ASN A 84 -7.56 4.11 17.18
C ASN A 84 -6.54 4.31 16.06
N LYS A 85 -5.28 4.58 16.39
CA LYS A 85 -4.19 4.64 15.41
C LYS A 85 -4.02 3.31 14.67
N VAL A 86 -3.99 2.18 15.39
CA VAL A 86 -3.92 0.83 14.78
C VAL A 86 -5.14 0.58 13.87
N LEU A 87 -6.35 0.91 14.34
CA LEU A 87 -7.56 0.76 13.55
C LEU A 87 -7.52 1.59 12.26
N MET A 88 -7.12 2.86 12.36
CA MET A 88 -6.97 3.75 11.21
C MET A 88 -5.95 3.22 10.20
N ALA A 89 -4.78 2.80 10.66
CA ALA A 89 -3.75 2.22 9.80
C ALA A 89 -4.26 0.94 9.09
N THR A 90 -4.98 0.09 9.81
CA THR A 90 -5.56 -1.14 9.25
C THR A 90 -6.58 -0.82 8.16
N ILE A 91 -7.54 0.07 8.45
CA ILE A 91 -8.56 0.51 7.48
C ILE A 91 -7.90 1.14 6.26
N SER A 92 -6.93 2.03 6.46
CA SER A 92 -6.17 2.65 5.39
C SER A 92 -5.49 1.62 4.48
N CYS A 93 -4.85 0.59 5.05
CA CYS A 93 -4.22 -0.47 4.27
C CYS A 93 -5.24 -1.26 3.43
N PHE A 94 -6.39 -1.61 4.01
CA PHE A 94 -7.48 -2.26 3.27
C PHE A 94 -8.03 -1.39 2.14
N LEU A 95 -8.24 -0.09 2.39
CA LEU A 95 -8.71 0.85 1.37
C LEU A 95 -7.70 0.99 0.23
N CYS A 96 -6.39 1.03 0.53
CA CYS A 96 -5.34 1.06 -0.50
C CYS A 96 -5.44 -0.16 -1.43
N ALA A 97 -5.62 -1.35 -0.86
CA ALA A 97 -5.77 -2.59 -1.62
C ALA A 97 -7.06 -2.58 -2.47
N LEU A 98 -8.21 -2.23 -1.88
CA LEU A 98 -9.49 -2.18 -2.59
C LEU A 98 -9.50 -1.18 -3.74
N ILE A 99 -8.99 0.03 -3.53
CA ILE A 99 -8.90 1.05 -4.59
C ILE A 99 -7.99 0.55 -5.71
N CYS A 100 -6.85 -0.05 -5.36
CA CYS A 100 -5.94 -0.63 -6.34
C CYS A 100 -6.61 -1.72 -7.18
N ASP A 101 -7.33 -2.65 -6.55
CA ASP A 101 -8.05 -3.72 -7.24
C ASP A 101 -9.14 -3.17 -8.17
N ILE A 102 -9.98 -2.25 -7.68
CA ILE A 102 -11.06 -1.63 -8.47
C ILE A 102 -10.49 -0.95 -9.71
N VAL A 103 -9.46 -0.12 -9.56
CA VAL A 103 -8.85 0.62 -10.68
C VAL A 103 -8.20 -0.35 -11.66
N THR A 104 -7.54 -1.41 -11.16
CA THR A 104 -6.93 -2.44 -12.02
C THR A 104 -7.99 -3.20 -12.83
N LEU A 105 -9.13 -3.55 -12.21
CA LEU A 105 -10.25 -4.22 -12.89
C LEU A 105 -10.90 -3.32 -13.94
N ILE A 106 -11.13 -2.03 -13.63
CA ILE A 106 -11.67 -1.06 -14.59
C ILE A 106 -10.73 -0.90 -15.78
N TYR A 107 -9.43 -0.70 -15.53
CA TYR A 107 -8.42 -0.61 -16.58
C TYR A 107 -8.44 -1.84 -17.49
N LYS A 108 -8.53 -3.04 -16.91
CA LYS A 108 -8.59 -4.28 -17.70
C LYS A 108 -9.88 -4.39 -18.52
N LYS A 109 -11.02 -3.99 -17.95
CA LYS A 109 -12.30 -3.99 -18.68
C LYS A 109 -12.25 -3.06 -19.90
N GLU A 110 -11.66 -1.89 -19.76
CA GLU A 110 -11.47 -0.95 -20.88
C GLU A 110 -10.49 -1.47 -21.94
N GLU A 111 -9.39 -2.10 -21.53
CA GLU A 111 -8.43 -2.71 -22.46
C GLU A 111 -9.09 -3.78 -23.32
N ASN A 112 -9.92 -4.65 -22.72
CA ASN A 112 -10.64 -5.69 -23.45
C ASN A 112 -11.72 -5.11 -24.39
N SER A 113 -12.39 -4.02 -24.00
CA SER A 113 -13.41 -3.36 -24.84
C SER A 113 -12.84 -2.66 -26.07
N LYS A 114 -11.53 -2.37 -26.10
CA LYS A 114 -10.85 -1.75 -27.25
C LYS A 114 -10.28 -2.78 -28.24
N GLN A 115 -10.30 -4.06 -27.90
CA GLN A 115 -9.75 -5.16 -28.70
C GLN A 115 -10.83 -6.00 -29.42
N GLY A 116 -12.11 -5.83 -29.08
CA GLY A 116 -13.26 -6.42 -29.78
C GLY A 116 -13.93 -5.40 -30.68
#